data_AF-A0A1G9W1V8-F1
#
_entry.id   AF-A0A1G9W1V8-F1
#
_cell.length_a   1.000
_cell.length_b   1.000
_cell.length_c   1.000
_cell.angle_alpha   90.00
_cell.angle_beta   90.00
_cell.angle_gamma   90.00
#
_symmetry.space_group_name_H-M   'P 1'
#
loop_
_entity.id
_entity.type
_entity.pdbx_description
1 polymer ?
#
loop_
_entity_poly.entity_id
_entity_poly.type
_entity_poly.pdbx_seq_one_letter_code
_entity_poly.pdbx_strand_id
1 'polypeptide(L)'
;MAAKMIAFDEDARRGLERGMNQLADAVKVTLGPKGRNVVLEKKWGAPTITNDGVSIAKEIELEDPWEKIGAELVKEVAKKTDDVAGDGTTTATVLAQALVREGLRNVAAGANPMALKKGIEAAVERVSEELSKLARDVETKEQIASTASISAADPEIGSLIAEAMDKVGQEGVITVEESNTFGLELELTEGMRFDKG
;
A
#
# COMPACT_ATOMS: atom_id res chain seq x y z
N MET A 1 11.50 34.25 -6.72
CA MET A 1 10.61 33.15 -6.28
C MET A 1 9.38 33.14 -7.17
N ALA A 2 8.89 31.97 -7.58
CA ALA A 2 7.63 31.88 -8.31
C ALA A 2 6.46 32.33 -7.42
N ALA A 3 5.44 32.95 -8.01
CA ALA A 3 4.22 33.35 -7.30
C ALA A 3 3.51 32.13 -6.71
N LYS A 4 2.87 32.30 -5.53
CA LYS A 4 2.13 31.22 -4.85
C LYS A 4 0.66 31.30 -5.18
N MET A 5 0.04 30.16 -5.47
CA MET A 5 -1.41 30.02 -5.57
C MET A 5 -1.99 29.75 -4.17
N ILE A 6 -3.13 30.37 -3.88
CA ILE A 6 -3.83 30.21 -2.60
C ILE A 6 -5.30 29.94 -2.89
N ALA A 7 -5.81 28.84 -2.34
CA ALA A 7 -7.22 28.48 -2.36
C ALA A 7 -7.70 28.24 -0.92
N PHE A 8 -8.99 28.42 -0.69
CA PHE A 8 -9.60 28.35 0.64
C PHE A 8 -10.77 27.38 0.66
N ASP A 9 -11.12 26.95 1.87
CA ASP A 9 -12.36 26.25 2.20
C ASP A 9 -12.71 25.08 1.25
N GLU A 10 -13.89 25.14 0.64
CA GLU A 10 -14.46 24.08 -0.18
C GLU A 10 -13.70 23.91 -1.50
N ASP A 11 -13.25 25.00 -2.13
CA ASP A 11 -12.55 24.94 -3.41
C ASP A 11 -11.22 24.20 -3.28
N ALA A 12 -10.48 24.47 -2.19
CA ALA A 12 -9.25 23.75 -1.88
C ALA A 12 -9.53 22.27 -1.59
N ARG A 13 -10.53 21.97 -0.75
CA ARG A 13 -10.88 20.59 -0.36
C ARG A 13 -11.31 19.76 -1.56
N ARG A 14 -12.12 20.31 -2.47
CA ARG A 14 -12.56 19.61 -3.69
C ARG A 14 -11.40 19.34 -4.64
N GLY A 15 -10.44 20.26 -4.76
CA GLY A 15 -9.22 20.01 -5.53
C GLY A 15 -8.44 18.82 -4.97
N LEU A 16 -8.19 18.81 -3.66
CA LEU A 16 -7.52 17.69 -2.98
C LEU A 16 -8.29 16.37 -3.15
N GLU A 17 -9.61 16.39 -2.96
CA GLU A 17 -10.46 15.20 -3.10
C GLU A 17 -10.42 14.62 -4.51
N ARG A 18 -10.48 15.45 -5.56
CA ARG A 18 -10.39 14.99 -6.95
C ARG A 18 -9.06 14.30 -7.24
N GLY A 19 -7.96 14.86 -6.76
CA GLY A 19 -6.64 14.24 -6.94
C GLY A 19 -6.49 12.92 -6.21
N MET A 20 -6.95 12.88 -4.96
CA MET A 20 -7.02 11.65 -4.17
C MET A 20 -7.87 10.57 -4.85
N ASN A 21 -9.03 10.94 -5.39
CA ASN A 21 -9.90 10.01 -6.08
C ASN A 21 -9.27 9.46 -7.35
N GLN A 22 -8.58 10.27 -8.15
CA GLN A 22 -7.90 9.79 -9.35
C GLN A 22 -6.85 8.72 -9.02
N LEU A 23 -6.04 8.97 -7.98
CA LEU A 23 -5.05 8.00 -7.55
C LEU A 23 -5.69 6.74 -6.97
N ALA A 24 -6.64 6.89 -6.04
CA ALA A 24 -7.29 5.77 -5.39
C ALA A 24 -8.10 4.92 -6.38
N ASP A 25 -8.73 5.54 -7.37
CA ASP A 25 -9.49 4.83 -8.40
C ASP A 25 -8.60 4.02 -9.33
N ALA A 26 -7.38 4.48 -9.60
CA ALA A 26 -6.38 3.73 -10.37
C ALA A 26 -5.79 2.57 -9.55
N VAL A 27 -5.57 2.74 -8.25
CA VAL A 27 -4.97 1.71 -7.38
C VAL A 27 -6.00 0.65 -6.99
N LYS A 28 -7.25 1.02 -6.66
CA LYS A 28 -8.24 0.09 -6.11
C LYS A 28 -8.65 -1.06 -7.05
N VAL A 29 -8.41 -0.92 -8.36
CA VAL A 29 -8.73 -1.98 -9.32
C VAL A 29 -7.86 -3.22 -9.13
N THR A 30 -6.72 -3.09 -8.45
CA THR A 30 -5.80 -4.19 -8.17
C THR A 30 -6.14 -4.96 -6.90
N LEU A 31 -7.13 -4.51 -6.13
CA LEU A 31 -7.43 -5.08 -4.82
C LEU A 31 -7.97 -6.52 -4.90
N GLY A 32 -7.32 -7.42 -4.18
CA GLY A 32 -7.78 -8.79 -3.91
C GLY A 32 -7.48 -9.79 -5.04
N PRO A 33 -7.93 -11.06 -4.89
CA PRO A 33 -7.58 -12.15 -5.80
C PRO A 33 -8.19 -12.04 -7.21
N LYS A 34 -9.14 -11.12 -7.39
CA LYS A 34 -9.73 -10.76 -8.70
C LYS A 34 -9.33 -9.35 -9.14
N GLY A 35 -8.28 -8.81 -8.53
CA GLY A 35 -7.64 -7.57 -8.95
C GLY A 35 -7.24 -7.64 -10.41
N ARG A 36 -7.30 -6.50 -11.08
CA ARG A 36 -6.86 -6.37 -12.48
C ARG A 36 -5.49 -5.72 -12.51
N ASN A 37 -4.72 -6.07 -13.53
CA ASN A 37 -3.45 -5.39 -13.79
C ASN A 37 -3.69 -3.99 -14.33
N VAL A 38 -2.80 -3.08 -13.96
CA VAL A 38 -2.67 -1.74 -14.52
C VAL A 38 -1.47 -1.71 -15.45
N VAL A 39 -1.64 -1.06 -16.60
CA VAL A 39 -0.57 -0.88 -17.60
C VAL A 39 0.02 0.51 -17.41
N LEU A 40 1.32 0.56 -17.16
CA LEU A 40 2.09 1.77 -16.92
C LEU A 40 3.01 2.00 -18.13
N GLU A 41 2.91 3.18 -18.72
CA GLU A 41 3.76 3.58 -19.84
C GLU A 41 5.22 3.72 -19.39
N LYS A 42 6.16 3.32 -20.25
CA LYS A 42 7.58 3.63 -20.11
C LYS A 42 8.04 4.44 -21.30
N LYS A 43 8.88 5.45 -21.05
CA LYS A 43 9.47 6.28 -22.12
C LYS A 43 10.28 5.48 -23.13
N TRP A 44 10.81 4.33 -22.73
CA TRP A 44 11.61 3.44 -23.56
C TRP A 44 11.29 1.98 -23.22
N GLY A 45 11.20 1.13 -24.23
CA GLY A 45 10.93 -0.30 -24.07
C GLY A 45 9.45 -0.65 -23.95
N ALA A 46 9.17 -1.85 -23.44
CA ALA A 46 7.81 -2.34 -23.22
C ALA A 46 7.18 -1.69 -21.98
N PRO A 47 5.84 -1.53 -21.93
CA PRO A 47 5.15 -1.01 -20.75
C PRO A 47 5.30 -1.97 -19.56
N THR A 48 5.19 -1.44 -18.35
CA THR A 48 5.08 -2.28 -17.14
C THR A 48 3.63 -2.68 -16.94
N ILE A 49 3.39 -3.96 -16.73
CA ILE A 49 2.09 -4.49 -16.32
C ILE A 49 2.23 -4.92 -14.86
N THR A 50 1.48 -4.31 -13.96
CA THR A 50 1.59 -4.59 -12.52
C THR A 50 0.23 -4.53 -11.82
N ASN A 51 0.10 -5.28 -10.73
CA ASN A 51 -0.98 -5.20 -9.76
C ASN A 51 -0.52 -4.56 -8.43
N ASP A 52 0.75 -4.19 -8.31
CA ASP A 52 1.28 -3.54 -7.11
C ASP A 52 0.76 -2.09 -6.99
N GLY A 53 -0.01 -1.83 -5.93
CA GLY A 53 -0.60 -0.53 -5.66
C GLY A 53 0.45 0.57 -5.43
N VAL A 54 1.61 0.25 -4.86
CA VAL A 54 2.66 1.24 -4.59
C VAL A 54 3.32 1.68 -5.90
N SER A 55 3.67 0.73 -6.76
CA SER A 55 4.21 1.01 -8.08
C SER A 55 3.25 1.86 -8.91
N ILE A 56 1.95 1.53 -8.89
CA ILE A 56 0.92 2.32 -9.59
C ILE A 56 0.81 3.73 -9.01
N ALA A 57 0.73 3.85 -7.68
CA ALA A 57 0.62 5.14 -7.01
C ALA A 57 1.82 6.05 -7.32
N LYS A 58 3.04 5.51 -7.41
CA LYS A 58 4.27 6.27 -7.72
C LYS A 58 4.23 6.91 -9.11
N GLU A 59 3.69 6.22 -10.11
CA GLU A 59 3.63 6.71 -11.50
C GLU A 59 2.53 7.76 -11.75
N ILE A 60 1.60 7.97 -10.82
CA ILE A 60 0.49 8.91 -11.02
C ILE A 60 0.95 10.34 -10.73
N GLU A 61 1.14 11.14 -11.77
CA GLU A 61 1.36 12.58 -11.67
C GLU A 61 0.18 13.35 -12.25
N LEU A 62 -0.31 14.36 -11.52
CA LEU A 62 -1.44 15.19 -11.93
C LEU A 62 -0.95 16.61 -12.25
N GLU A 63 -1.52 17.20 -13.30
CA GLU A 63 -1.16 18.54 -13.79
C GLU A 63 -1.75 19.65 -12.91
N ASP A 64 -3.00 19.49 -12.45
CA ASP A 64 -3.63 20.47 -11.57
C ASP A 64 -2.91 20.50 -10.22
N PRO A 65 -2.45 21.67 -9.74
CA PRO A 65 -1.66 21.77 -8.52
C PRO A 65 -2.37 21.26 -7.26
N TRP A 66 -3.69 21.42 -7.15
CA TRP A 66 -4.45 21.00 -5.98
C TRP A 66 -4.72 19.50 -6.02
N GLU A 67 -5.08 18.98 -7.18
CA GLU A 67 -5.23 17.54 -7.38
C GLU A 67 -3.89 16.82 -7.15
N LYS A 68 -2.78 17.38 -7.62
CA LYS A 68 -1.44 16.86 -7.34
C LYS A 68 -1.19 16.72 -5.83
N ILE A 69 -1.48 17.76 -5.04
CA ILE A 69 -1.30 17.69 -3.57
C ILE A 69 -2.19 16.58 -2.99
N GLY A 70 -3.44 16.47 -3.45
CA GLY A 70 -4.37 15.42 -3.02
C GLY A 70 -3.83 14.01 -3.30
N ALA A 71 -3.30 13.78 -4.50
CA ALA A 71 -2.68 12.52 -4.88
C ALA A 71 -1.43 12.22 -4.03
N GLU A 72 -0.53 13.19 -3.86
CA GLU A 72 0.70 13.03 -3.05
C GLU A 72 0.39 12.66 -1.59
N LEU A 73 -0.68 13.19 -0.99
CA LEU A 73 -1.09 12.80 0.36
C LEU A 73 -1.45 11.31 0.44
N VAL A 74 -2.08 10.75 -0.59
CA VAL A 74 -2.45 9.32 -0.63
C VAL A 74 -1.24 8.45 -0.95
N LYS A 75 -0.33 8.92 -1.82
CA LYS A 75 0.95 8.24 -2.05
C LYS A 75 1.72 8.07 -0.75
N GLU A 76 1.75 9.12 0.08
CA GLU A 76 2.42 9.07 1.37
C GLU A 76 1.76 8.08 2.34
N VAL A 77 0.42 7.96 2.31
CA VAL A 77 -0.29 6.92 3.07
C VAL A 77 0.13 5.53 2.61
N ALA A 78 0.07 5.26 1.29
CA ALA A 78 0.44 3.97 0.73
C ALA A 78 1.90 3.62 1.04
N LYS A 79 2.82 4.58 0.85
CA LYS A 79 4.25 4.41 1.11
C LYS A 79 4.53 4.09 2.58
N LYS A 80 3.92 4.79 3.52
CA LYS A 80 4.15 4.51 4.95
C LYS A 80 3.64 3.14 5.37
N THR A 81 2.55 2.67 4.76
CA THR A 81 2.07 1.30 4.99
C THR A 81 3.07 0.29 4.44
N ASP A 82 3.59 0.51 3.23
CA ASP A 82 4.62 -0.33 2.60
C ASP A 82 5.90 -0.40 3.45
N ASP A 83 6.41 0.75 3.89
CA ASP A 83 7.66 0.88 4.65
C ASP A 83 7.65 0.10 5.98
N VAL A 84 6.47 -0.08 6.60
CA VAL A 84 6.32 -0.75 7.90
C VAL A 84 5.82 -2.19 7.76
N ALA A 85 4.88 -2.45 6.86
CA ALA A 85 4.18 -3.73 6.76
C ALA A 85 4.54 -4.55 5.52
N GLY A 86 5.03 -3.92 4.43
CA GLY A 86 5.35 -4.58 3.17
C GLY A 86 4.15 -5.07 2.34
N ASP A 87 2.91 -4.87 2.81
CA ASP A 87 1.66 -5.19 2.13
C ASP A 87 0.53 -4.28 2.67
N GLY A 88 -0.65 -4.31 2.05
CA GLY A 88 -1.84 -3.57 2.50
C GLY A 88 -1.94 -2.15 1.94
N THR A 89 -1.07 -1.80 1.00
CA THR A 89 -0.93 -0.46 0.42
C THR A 89 -2.21 -0.05 -0.34
N THR A 90 -2.74 -0.94 -1.17
CA THR A 90 -4.04 -0.77 -1.84
C THR A 90 -5.19 -0.62 -0.83
N THR A 91 -5.18 -1.42 0.25
CA THR A 91 -6.19 -1.33 1.32
C THR A 91 -6.13 0.02 2.02
N ALA A 92 -4.93 0.50 2.37
CA ALA A 92 -4.73 1.81 3.00
C ALA A 92 -5.22 2.95 2.10
N THR A 93 -4.93 2.88 0.80
CA THR A 93 -5.43 3.85 -0.20
C THR A 93 -6.96 3.88 -0.26
N VAL A 94 -7.62 2.72 -0.31
CA VAL A 94 -9.09 2.63 -0.36
C VAL A 94 -9.72 3.15 0.93
N LEU A 95 -9.15 2.84 2.09
CA LEU A 95 -9.62 3.36 3.38
C LEU A 95 -9.45 4.88 3.48
N ALA A 96 -8.31 5.41 3.04
CA ALA A 96 -8.06 6.85 3.01
C ALA A 96 -9.08 7.59 2.13
N GLN A 97 -9.34 7.07 0.93
CA GLN A 97 -10.36 7.61 0.03
C GLN A 97 -11.74 7.67 0.70
N ALA A 98 -12.17 6.57 1.33
CA ALA A 98 -13.47 6.49 2.00
C ALA A 98 -13.58 7.46 3.19
N LEU A 99 -12.56 7.52 4.06
CA LEU A 99 -12.53 8.39 5.22
C LEU A 99 -12.56 9.87 4.84
N VAL A 100 -11.79 10.26 3.82
CA VAL A 100 -11.75 11.65 3.36
C VAL A 100 -13.05 12.05 2.71
N ARG A 101 -13.61 11.20 1.84
CA ARG A 101 -14.89 11.47 1.17
C ARG A 101 -16.02 11.68 2.19
N GLU A 102 -16.19 10.77 3.14
CA GLU A 102 -17.23 10.90 4.16
C GLU A 102 -16.93 12.04 5.16
N GLY A 103 -15.66 12.28 5.47
CA GLY A 103 -15.23 13.42 6.28
C GLY A 103 -15.61 14.76 5.64
N LEU A 104 -15.25 14.97 4.37
CA LEU A 104 -15.58 16.17 3.61
C LEU A 104 -17.09 16.37 3.49
N ARG A 105 -17.85 15.30 3.25
CA ARG A 105 -19.32 15.35 3.23
C ARG A 105 -19.91 15.86 4.54
N ASN A 106 -19.40 15.40 5.68
CA ASN A 106 -19.87 15.86 6.99
C ASN A 106 -19.45 17.30 7.29
N VAL A 107 -18.24 17.69 6.88
CA VAL A 107 -17.77 19.08 7.01
C VAL A 107 -18.64 20.03 6.17
N ALA A 108 -19.00 19.65 4.94
CA ALA A 108 -19.91 20.41 4.09
C ALA A 108 -21.32 20.53 4.72
N ALA A 109 -21.74 19.56 5.53
CA ALA A 109 -22.98 19.61 6.31
C ALA A 109 -22.87 20.47 7.60
N GLY A 110 -21.72 21.11 7.85
CA GLY A 110 -21.50 22.00 8.99
C GLY A 110 -20.88 21.34 10.22
N ALA A 111 -20.46 20.07 10.14
CA ALA A 111 -19.76 19.42 11.24
C ALA A 111 -18.37 20.03 11.47
N ASN A 112 -17.94 20.06 12.73
CA ASN A 112 -16.61 20.56 13.09
C ASN A 112 -15.52 19.55 12.65
N PRO A 113 -14.59 19.92 11.74
CA PRO A 113 -13.54 19.02 11.26
C PRO A 113 -12.65 18.45 12.37
N MET A 114 -12.38 19.24 13.41
CA MET A 114 -11.54 18.82 14.54
C MET A 114 -12.26 17.80 15.43
N ALA A 115 -13.59 17.92 15.57
CA ALA A 115 -14.38 16.92 16.28
C ALA A 115 -14.47 15.61 15.50
N LEU A 116 -14.67 15.69 14.18
CA LEU A 116 -14.64 14.52 13.29
C LEU A 116 -13.30 13.78 13.36
N LYS A 117 -12.18 14.51 13.27
CA LYS A 117 -10.83 13.93 13.40
C LYS A 117 -10.68 13.16 14.71
N LYS A 118 -11.04 13.76 15.84
CA LYS A 118 -10.96 13.11 17.16
C LYS A 118 -11.83 11.85 17.23
N GLY A 119 -13.02 11.89 16.65
CA GLY A 119 -13.91 10.73 16.58
C GLY A 119 -13.33 9.59 15.76
N ILE A 120 -12.74 9.91 14.59
CA ILE A 120 -12.04 8.92 13.74
C ILE A 120 -10.84 8.34 14.50
N GLU A 121 -10.02 9.16 15.15
CA GLU A 121 -8.85 8.70 15.91
C GLU A 121 -9.26 7.73 17.04
N ALA A 122 -10.29 8.06 17.81
CA ALA A 122 -10.80 7.18 18.87
C ALA A 122 -11.38 5.86 18.31
N ALA A 123 -12.03 5.91 17.14
CA ALA A 123 -12.54 4.70 16.50
C ALA A 123 -11.39 3.82 15.98
N VAL A 124 -10.35 4.41 15.37
CA VAL A 124 -9.18 3.70 14.89
C VAL A 124 -8.45 3.01 16.03
N GLU A 125 -8.27 3.68 17.18
CA GLU A 125 -7.67 3.08 18.37
C GLU A 125 -8.46 1.83 18.82
N ARG A 126 -9.78 1.97 18.98
CA ARG A 126 -10.63 0.87 19.43
C ARG A 126 -10.67 -0.30 18.45
N VAL A 127 -10.74 -0.01 17.15
CA VAL A 127 -10.70 -1.03 16.10
C VAL A 127 -9.35 -1.75 16.10
N SER A 128 -8.25 -1.01 16.27
CA SER A 128 -6.90 -1.60 16.30
C SER A 128 -6.73 -2.54 17.49
N GLU A 129 -7.18 -2.13 18.67
CA GLU A 129 -7.18 -3.00 19.87
C GLU A 129 -7.97 -4.30 19.65
N GLU A 130 -9.16 -4.21 19.06
CA GLU A 130 -9.98 -5.40 18.80
C GLU A 130 -9.36 -6.29 17.72
N LEU A 131 -8.76 -5.72 16.68
CA LEU A 131 -8.02 -6.47 15.67
C LEU A 131 -6.83 -7.21 16.30
N SER A 132 -6.07 -6.57 17.19
CA SER A 132 -4.96 -7.22 17.91
C SER A 132 -5.44 -8.38 18.79
N LYS A 133 -6.64 -8.30 19.38
CA LYS A 133 -7.22 -9.42 20.16
C LYS A 133 -7.70 -10.57 19.29
N LEU A 134 -8.07 -10.30 18.05
CA LEU A 134 -8.50 -11.30 17.07
C LEU A 134 -7.33 -11.94 16.32
N ALA A 135 -6.15 -11.31 16.39
CA ALA A 135 -4.94 -11.80 15.75
C ALA A 135 -4.60 -13.21 16.27
N ARG A 136 -4.10 -14.04 15.36
CA ARG A 136 -3.64 -15.40 15.66
C ARG A 136 -2.20 -15.51 15.23
N ASP A 137 -1.38 -16.06 16.11
CA ASP A 137 0.03 -16.28 15.83
C ASP A 137 0.20 -17.31 14.69
N VAL A 138 1.19 -17.05 13.85
CA VAL A 138 1.58 -17.90 12.73
C VAL A 138 2.79 -18.72 13.18
N GLU A 139 2.54 -19.96 13.57
CA GLU A 139 3.55 -20.82 14.22
C GLU A 139 4.00 -21.97 13.33
N THR A 140 3.12 -22.42 12.42
CA THR A 140 3.36 -23.60 11.59
C THR A 140 3.82 -23.21 10.18
N LYS A 141 4.63 -24.08 9.56
CA LYS A 141 5.08 -23.93 8.18
C LYS A 141 3.91 -23.79 7.21
N GLU A 142 2.83 -24.52 7.46
CA GLU A 142 1.60 -24.47 6.67
C GLU A 142 0.91 -23.10 6.77
N GLN A 143 0.86 -22.49 7.97
CA GLN A 143 0.31 -21.15 8.14
C GLN A 143 1.20 -20.07 7.48
N ILE A 144 2.52 -20.20 7.56
CA ILE A 144 3.47 -19.33 6.85
C ILE A 144 3.24 -19.43 5.35
N ALA A 145 3.23 -20.65 4.81
CA ALA A 145 3.01 -20.91 3.39
C ALA A 145 1.67 -20.34 2.91
N SER A 146 0.59 -20.53 3.68
CA SER A 146 -0.72 -19.98 3.35
C SER A 146 -0.71 -18.45 3.33
N THR A 147 -0.05 -17.80 4.30
CA THR A 147 0.00 -16.34 4.39
C THR A 147 0.79 -15.76 3.22
N ALA A 148 1.98 -16.31 2.94
CA ALA A 148 2.80 -15.90 1.81
C ALA A 148 2.11 -16.14 0.47
N SER A 149 1.40 -17.27 0.31
CA SER A 149 0.65 -17.59 -0.91
C SER A 149 -0.47 -16.59 -1.19
N ILE A 150 -1.17 -16.15 -0.15
CA ILE A 150 -2.25 -15.14 -0.29
C ILE A 150 -1.67 -13.81 -0.72
N SER A 151 -0.56 -13.38 -0.11
CA SER A 151 0.10 -12.10 -0.44
C SER A 151 0.69 -12.12 -1.85
N ALA A 152 1.38 -13.21 -2.24
CA ALA A 152 1.96 -13.37 -3.58
C ALA A 152 0.93 -13.73 -4.67
N ALA A 153 -0.31 -14.08 -4.29
CA ALA A 153 -1.32 -14.71 -5.14
C ALA A 153 -0.82 -15.98 -5.87
N ASP A 154 0.17 -16.68 -5.30
CA ASP A 154 0.84 -17.83 -5.88
C ASP A 154 1.22 -18.88 -4.81
N PRO A 155 0.65 -20.10 -4.86
CA PRO A 155 0.96 -21.18 -3.91
C PRO A 155 2.40 -21.71 -3.97
N GLU A 156 3.04 -21.69 -5.14
CA GLU A 156 4.42 -22.16 -5.31
C GLU A 156 5.38 -21.21 -4.61
N ILE A 157 5.20 -19.90 -4.81
CA ILE A 157 5.98 -18.85 -4.12
C ILE A 157 5.80 -18.96 -2.59
N GLY A 158 4.56 -19.09 -2.13
CA GLY A 158 4.30 -19.20 -0.69
C GLY A 158 4.94 -20.43 -0.05
N SER A 159 4.94 -21.56 -0.76
CA SER A 159 5.61 -22.80 -0.32
C SER A 159 7.12 -22.62 -0.23
N LEU A 160 7.73 -21.96 -1.23
CA LEU A 160 9.17 -21.70 -1.28
C LEU A 160 9.62 -20.74 -0.17
N ILE A 161 8.85 -19.69 0.11
CA ILE A 161 9.10 -18.79 1.24
C ILE A 161 9.06 -19.53 2.57
N ALA A 162 8.05 -20.39 2.77
CA ALA A 162 7.94 -21.17 3.99
C ALA A 162 9.11 -22.17 4.15
N GLU A 163 9.60 -22.75 3.06
CA GLU A 163 10.79 -23.60 3.09
C GLU A 163 12.07 -22.79 3.38
N ALA A 164 12.21 -21.59 2.81
CA ALA A 164 13.32 -20.70 3.10
C ALA A 164 13.36 -20.35 4.59
N MET A 165 12.23 -19.88 5.16
CA MET A 165 12.12 -19.53 6.58
C MET A 165 12.39 -20.71 7.51
N ASP A 166 11.98 -21.93 7.14
CA ASP A 166 12.24 -23.16 7.89
C ASP A 166 13.75 -23.50 7.92
N LYS A 167 14.47 -23.24 6.83
CA LYS A 167 15.92 -23.47 6.73
C LYS A 167 16.75 -22.42 7.47
N VAL A 168 16.40 -21.13 7.36
CA VAL A 168 17.18 -20.04 7.96
C VAL A 168 16.71 -19.63 9.36
N GLY A 169 15.54 -20.10 9.80
CA GLY A 169 14.87 -19.68 11.02
C GLY A 169 14.11 -18.37 10.86
N GLN A 170 13.26 -18.02 11.85
CA GLN A 170 12.39 -16.82 11.78
C GLN A 170 13.16 -15.50 11.67
N GLU A 171 14.37 -15.44 12.22
CA GLU A 171 15.25 -14.25 12.17
C GLU A 171 16.33 -14.36 11.09
N GLY A 172 16.25 -15.38 10.22
CA GLY A 172 17.19 -15.58 9.13
C GLY A 172 17.02 -14.54 8.02
N VAL A 173 18.09 -14.32 7.24
CA VAL A 173 18.08 -13.39 6.12
C VAL A 173 17.65 -14.11 4.85
N ILE A 174 16.62 -13.59 4.18
CA ILE A 174 16.16 -14.07 2.87
C ILE A 174 16.41 -12.96 1.84
N THR A 175 17.03 -13.31 0.72
CA THR A 175 17.27 -12.42 -0.41
C THR A 175 16.63 -13.01 -1.66
N VAL A 176 16.16 -12.15 -2.56
CA VAL A 176 15.57 -12.53 -3.85
C VAL A 176 16.47 -11.98 -4.95
N GLU A 177 16.90 -12.84 -5.87
CA GLU A 177 17.74 -12.49 -7.01
C GLU A 177 17.09 -12.96 -8.32
N GLU A 178 17.31 -12.22 -9.40
CA GLU A 178 16.84 -12.62 -10.72
C GLU A 178 17.81 -13.64 -11.34
N SER A 179 17.27 -14.79 -11.77
CA SER A 179 18.05 -15.81 -12.47
C SER A 179 17.83 -15.76 -13.99
N ASN A 180 18.86 -16.13 -14.75
CA ASN A 180 18.75 -16.34 -16.20
C ASN A 180 18.15 -17.72 -16.56
N THR A 181 17.90 -18.59 -15.58
CA THR A 181 17.27 -19.91 -15.77
C THR A 181 15.77 -19.84 -15.57
N PHE A 182 15.05 -20.79 -16.18
CA PHE A 182 13.61 -20.95 -15.93
C PHE A 182 13.36 -21.63 -14.59
N GLY A 183 12.34 -21.16 -13.88
CA GLY A 183 11.88 -21.74 -12.62
C GLY A 183 12.30 -20.92 -11.40
N LEU A 184 11.84 -21.36 -10.24
CA LEU A 184 12.22 -20.82 -8.94
C LEU A 184 13.19 -21.80 -8.27
N GLU A 185 14.26 -21.28 -7.69
CA GLU A 185 15.26 -22.07 -6.99
C GLU A 185 15.51 -21.45 -5.61
N LEU A 186 15.71 -22.32 -4.61
CA LEU A 186 16.04 -21.92 -3.25
C LEU A 186 17.47 -22.39 -2.96
N GLU A 187 18.40 -21.44 -2.92
CA GLU A 187 19.79 -21.67 -2.53
C GLU A 187 20.01 -21.24 -1.08
N LEU A 188 20.65 -22.11 -0.29
CA LEU A 188 21.08 -21.78 1.06
C LEU A 188 22.58 -21.47 1.03
N THR A 189 22.94 -20.24 1.37
CA THR A 189 24.34 -19.80 1.43
C THR A 189 24.69 -19.34 2.85
N GLU A 190 25.95 -19.53 3.24
CA GLU A 190 26.48 -18.97 4.49
C GLU A 190 26.89 -17.51 4.24
N GLY A 191 26.27 -16.57 4.97
CA GLY A 191 26.51 -15.14 4.83
C GLY A 191 26.23 -14.37 6.10
N MET A 192 26.55 -13.07 6.11
CA MET A 192 26.31 -12.17 7.24
C MET A 192 25.76 -10.85 6.74
N ARG A 193 24.67 -10.38 7.36
CA ARG A 193 24.11 -9.04 7.13
C ARG A 193 24.66 -8.09 8.20
N PHE A 194 25.09 -6.91 7.78
CA PHE A 194 25.48 -5.81 8.67
C PHE A 194 24.46 -4.68 8.57
N ASP A 195 23.99 -4.16 9.70
CA ASP A 195 23.18 -2.95 9.74
C ASP A 195 24.07 -1.71 9.55
N LYS A 196 24.33 -1.38 8.28
CA LYS A 196 24.90 -0.09 7.88
C LYS A 196 24.05 0.48 6.75
N GLY A 197 23.08 1.30 7.11
CA GLY A 197 22.19 2.02 6.20
C GLY A 197 21.41 3.08 6.96
#